data_AF-A0A519U3Y6-F1
#
_entry.id   AF-A0A519U3Y6-F1
#
_cell.length_a   1.000
_cell.length_b   1.000
_cell.length_c   1.000
_cell.angle_alpha   90.00
_cell.angle_beta   90.00
_cell.angle_gamma   90.00
#
_symmetry.space_group_name_H-M   'P 1'
#
loop_
_entity.id
_entity.type
_entity.pdbx_description
1 polymer ?
#
loop_
_entity_poly.entity_id
_entity_poly.type
_entity_poly.pdbx_seq_one_letter_code
_entity_poly.pdbx_strand_id
1 'polypeptide(L)' 'MRIHDDFHLTYAVILEDCHSFCIWLDEKSSKWCYSKYASVDQMVLDQVIGRLGTEDELHLATN' A
#
# COMPACT_ATOMS: atom_id res chain seq x y z
N MET A 1 0.59 -5.99 4.78
CA MET A 1 0.43 -5.73 6.23
C MET A 1 0.26 -4.23 6.44
N ARG A 2 -0.81 -3.77 7.09
CA ARG A 2 -0.98 -2.34 7.42
C ARG A 2 -0.06 -1.96 8.58
N ILE A 3 0.63 -0.83 8.45
CA ILE A 3 1.39 -0.19 9.50
C ILE A 3 0.55 0.98 10.00
N HIS A 4 0.24 0.95 11.30
CA HIS A 4 -0.40 2.07 11.97
C HIS A 4 0.67 3.07 12.36
N ASP A 5 0.66 4.21 11.70
CA ASP A 5 1.48 5.39 12.00
C ASP A 5 0.55 6.61 12.07
N ASP A 6 0.95 7.65 12.80
CA ASP A 6 0.13 8.83 13.07
C ASP A 6 0.03 9.79 11.86
N PHE A 7 0.78 9.53 10.79
CA PHE A 7 0.97 10.47 9.68
C PHE A 7 0.40 9.99 8.34
N HIS A 8 0.54 8.70 8.01
CA HIS A 8 0.13 8.18 6.71
C HIS A 8 -0.44 6.77 6.82
N LEU A 9 -1.50 6.49 6.06
CA LEU A 9 -1.95 5.14 5.82
C LEU A 9 -0.85 4.37 5.05
N THR A 10 -0.16 3.49 5.76
CA THR A 10 1.04 2.82 5.25
C THR A 10 0.84 1.31 5.26
N TYR A 11 1.34 0.65 4.22
CA TYR A 11 1.33 -0.80 4.05
C TYR A 11 2.75 -1.29 3.77
N ALA A 12 3.20 -2.29 4.52
CA ALA A 12 4.33 -3.12 4.15
C ALA A 12 3.86 -4.24 3.23
N VAL A 13 4.49 -4.33 2.06
CA VAL A 13 4.32 -5.39 1.09
C VAL A 13 5.51 -6.33 1.19
N ILE A 14 5.25 -7.62 1.31
CA ILE A 14 6.27 -8.68 1.37
C ILE A 14 5.98 -9.62 0.21
N LEU A 15 6.92 -9.73 -0.71
CA LEU A 15 6.87 -10.69 -1.83
C LEU A 15 7.56 -11.99 -1.43
N GLU A 16 7.27 -13.07 -2.16
CA GLU A 16 7.79 -14.42 -1.90
C GLU A 16 9.33 -14.48 -1.90
N ASP A 17 9.98 -13.57 -2.62
CA ASP A 17 11.44 -13.54 -2.80
C ASP A 17 12.18 -12.79 -1.66
N CYS A 18 11.52 -12.57 -0.52
CA CYS A 18 11.98 -11.70 0.59
C CYS A 18 12.18 -10.22 0.20
N HIS A 19 11.64 -9.82 -0.95
CA HIS A 19 11.64 -8.43 -1.36
C HIS A 19 10.48 -7.70 -0.70
N SER A 20 10.79 -6.76 0.19
CA SER A 20 9.78 -5.95 0.87
C SER A 20 9.91 -4.48 0.51
N PHE A 21 8.78 -3.80 0.38
CA PHE A 21 8.72 -2.36 0.18
C PHE A 21 7.48 -1.77 0.87
N CYS A 22 7.50 -0.46 1.06
CA CYS A 22 6.37 0.26 1.64
C CYS A 22 5.55 0.93 0.54
N ILE A 23 4.24 0.91 0.70
CA ILE A 23 3.26 1.70 -0.04
C ILE A 23 2.53 2.56 0.98
N TRP A 24 2.30 3.84 0.68
CA TRP A 24 1.52 4.71 1.54
C TRP A 24 0.64 5.65 0.73
N LEU A 25 -0.50 6.05 1.31
CA LEU A 25 -1.34 7.08 0.74
C LEU A 25 -0.84 8.44 1.24
N ASP A 26 -0.39 9.30 0.34
CA ASP A 26 -0.08 10.69 0.67
C ASP A 26 -1.39 11.46 0.85
N GLU A 27 -1.68 11.87 2.09
CA GLU A 27 -2.90 12.60 2.43
C GLU A 27 -3.01 13.96 1.71
N LYS A 28 -1.87 14.59 1.38
CA LYS A 28 -1.87 15.93 0.76
C LYS A 28 -2.26 15.87 -0.71
N SER A 29 -1.85 14.82 -1.41
CA SER A 29 -2.10 14.66 -2.84
C SER A 29 -3.19 13.63 -3.16
N SER A 30 -3.68 12.90 -2.15
CA SER A 30 -4.55 11.74 -2.30
C SER A 30 -4.01 10.71 -3.30
N LYS A 31 -2.68 10.55 -3.35
CA LYS A 31 -2.00 9.63 -4.27
C LYS A 31 -1.24 8.56 -3.51
N TRP A 32 -1.31 7.34 -4.03
CA TRP A 32 -0.48 6.25 -3.57
C TRP A 32 0.98 6.47 -3.98
N CYS A 33 1.85 6.39 -2.99
CA CYS A 33 3.29 6.48 -3.10
C CYS A 33 3.92 5.15 -2.69
N TYR A 34 5.14 4.88 -3.16
CA TYR A 34 5.86 3.65 -2.83
C TYR A 34 7.35 3.88 -2.67
N SER A 35 8.04 2.96 -2.00
CA SER A 35 9.47 3.06 -1.76
C SER A 35 10.27 3.16 -3.07
N LYS A 36 11.24 4.09 -3.12
CA LYS A 36 12.09 4.36 -4.30
C LYS A 36 12.81 3.12 -4.88
N TYR A 37 13.08 2.12 -4.05
CA TYR A 37 13.79 0.89 -4.41
C TYR A 37 12.86 -0.34 -4.42
N ALA A 38 11.57 -0.13 -4.68
CA ALA A 38 10.62 -1.23 -4.81
C ALA A 38 11.06 -2.21 -5.91
N SER A 39 11.75 -1.77 -6.97
CA SER A 39 12.20 -2.63 -8.09
C SER A 39 11.11 -3.63 -8.55
N VAL A 40 9.85 -3.18 -8.52
CA VAL A 40 8.65 -3.93 -8.91
C VAL A 40 8.08 -3.26 -10.16
N ASP A 41 7.54 -4.06 -11.07
CA ASP A 41 6.85 -3.57 -12.27
C ASP A 41 5.64 -2.69 -11.88
N GLN A 42 5.41 -1.62 -12.64
CA GLN A 42 4.28 -0.72 -12.44
C GLN A 42 2.94 -1.47 -12.46
N MET A 43 2.78 -2.48 -13.32
CA MET A 43 1.56 -3.30 -13.38
C MET A 43 1.31 -4.06 -12.08
N VAL A 44 2.36 -4.55 -11.43
CA VAL A 44 2.25 -5.26 -10.15
C VAL A 44 1.93 -4.25 -9.04
N LEU A 45 2.56 -3.07 -9.04
CA LEU A 45 2.23 -1.99 -8.11
C LEU A 45 0.75 -1.59 -8.20
N ASP A 46 0.23 -1.40 -9.42
CA ASP A 46 -1.16 -1.02 -9.65
C ASP A 46 -2.13 -2.11 -9.15
N GLN A 47 -1.79 -3.39 -9.35
CA GLN A 47 -2.57 -4.51 -8.82
C GLN A 47 -2.57 -4.54 -7.29
N VAL A 48 -1.42 -4.32 -6.65
CA VAL A 48 -1.33 -4.27 -5.19
C VAL A 48 -2.15 -3.11 -4.64
N ILE A 49 -1.98 -1.91 -5.18
CA ILE A 49 -2.73 -0.71 -4.77
C ILE A 49 -4.24 -0.91 -4.97
N GLY A 50 -4.66 -1.51 -6.08
CA GLY A 50 -6.06 -1.83 -6.34
C GLY A 50 -6.67 -2.73 -5.27
N ARG A 51 -5.91 -3.72 -4.77
CA ARG A 51 -6.35 -4.60 -3.67
C ARG A 51 -6.43 -3.86 -2.33
N LEU A 52 -5.49 -2.97 -2.05
CA LEU A 52 -5.49 -2.15 -0.82
C LEU A 52 -6.73 -1.27 -0.74
N GLY A 53 -7.12 -0.64 -1.86
CA GLY A 53 -8.34 0.18 -1.92
C GLY A 53 -9.60 -0.60 -1.60
N THR A 54 -9.69 -1.86 -2.05
CA THR A 54 -10.84 -2.73 -1.76
C THR A 54 -10.85 -3.29 -0.33
N GLU A 55 -9.70 -3.52 0.29
CA GLU A 55 -9.61 -4.02 1.66
C GLU A 55 -10.00 -2.95 2.71
N ASP A 56 -9.65 -1.68 2.49
CA ASP A 56 -10.07 -0.59 3.37
C ASP A 56 -11.60 -0.35 3.32
N GLU A 57 -12.23 -0.44 2.14
CA GLU A 57 -13.70 -0.32 2.03
C GLU A 57 -14.43 -1.46 2.77
N LEU A 58 -13.90 -2.69 2.71
CA LEU A 58 -14.48 -3.85 3.37
C LEU A 58 -14.36 -3.78 4.90
N HIS A 59 -13.25 -3.25 5.42
CA HIS A 59 -13.08 -3.00 6.86
C HIS A 59 -13.98 -1.87 7.38
N LEU A 60 -14.31 -0.87 6.55
CA LEU A 60 -15.22 0.21 6.93
C LEU A 60 -16.69 -0.23 6.92
N ALA A 61 -17.07 -1.14 6.00
CA ALA A 61 -18.44 -1.65 5.88
C ALA A 61 -18.84 -2.67 6.97
N THR A 62 -17.90 -3.13 7.79
CA THR A 62 -18.13 -4.16 8.81
C THR A 62 -18.08 -3.62 10.25
N ASN A 63 -18.01 -2.29 10.45
CA ASN A 63 -18.07 -1.62 11.76
C ASN A 63 -19.35 -0.80 11.93
#